data_AF-A0A3D0FS39-F1
#
_entry.id   AF-A0A3D0FS39-F1
#
_cell.length_a   1.000
_cell.length_b   1.000
_cell.length_c   1.000
_cell.angle_alpha   90.00
_cell.angle_beta   90.00
_cell.angle_gamma   90.00
#
_symmetry.space_group_name_H-M   'P 1'
#
loop_
_entity.id
_entity.type
_entity.pdbx_description
1 polymer ?
#
loop_
_entity_poly.entity_id
_entity_poly.type
_entity_poly.pdbx_seq_one_letter_code
_entity_poly.pdbx_strand_id
1 'polypeptide(L)'
;MELLAPAGNKDIGIAAIDCGADALYIAGSSFGARYGVGNSLGDIDSLCNYAHKFGSKVYLTLNTIIFDNELGKGLTAETVK
;
A
#
# COMPACT_ATOMS: atom_id res chain seq x y z
N MET A 1 11.90 -16.31 1.20
CA MET A 1 10.61 -16.57 0.54
C MET A 1 9.72 -15.44 1.02
N GLU A 2 9.37 -14.49 0.17
CA GLU A 2 8.54 -13.33 0.57
C GLU A 2 7.07 -13.69 0.38
N LEU A 3 6.28 -13.62 1.45
CA LEU A 3 4.85 -13.91 1.42
C LEU A 3 4.08 -12.60 1.25
N LEU A 4 3.73 -12.30 0.01
CA LEU A 4 2.98 -11.08 -0.32
C LEU A 4 1.48 -11.27 0.02
N ALA A 5 1.03 -10.65 1.11
CA ALA A 5 -0.35 -10.72 1.56
C ALA A 5 -1.26 -9.62 0.93
N PRO A 6 -2.49 -9.94 0.50
CA PRO A 6 -3.46 -8.93 0.09
C PRO A 6 -4.01 -8.15 1.30
N ALA A 7 -3.89 -6.83 1.29
CA ALA A 7 -4.51 -5.94 2.26
C ALA A 7 -5.65 -5.16 1.58
N GLY A 8 -6.90 -5.60 1.81
CA GLY A 8 -8.08 -4.91 1.30
C GLY A 8 -8.28 -3.53 1.95
N ASN A 9 -7.90 -3.41 3.22
CA ASN A 9 -7.85 -2.16 3.95
C ASN A 9 -6.74 -2.17 5.01
N LYS A 10 -6.56 -1.04 5.70
CA LYS A 10 -5.58 -0.87 6.79
C LYS A 10 -5.67 -1.97 7.85
N ASP A 11 -6.87 -2.28 8.34
CA ASP A 11 -7.05 -3.22 9.45
C ASP A 11 -6.66 -4.66 9.03
N ILE A 12 -7.01 -5.04 7.80
CA ILE A 12 -6.56 -6.31 7.21
C ILE A 12 -5.03 -6.33 7.05
N GLY A 13 -4.43 -5.21 6.65
CA GLY A 13 -2.98 -5.08 6.54
C GLY A 13 -2.27 -5.26 7.89
N ILE A 14 -2.80 -4.65 8.95
CA ILE A 14 -2.29 -4.82 10.32
C ILE A 14 -2.38 -6.29 10.74
N ALA A 15 -3.54 -6.92 10.57
CA ALA A 15 -3.73 -8.32 10.91
C ALA A 15 -2.78 -9.26 10.13
N ALA A 16 -2.50 -8.96 8.86
CA ALA A 16 -1.55 -9.74 8.07
C ALA A 16 -0.12 -9.64 8.63
N ILE A 17 0.31 -8.43 9.04
CA ILE A 17 1.61 -8.20 9.68
C ILE A 17 1.70 -8.96 11.01
N ASP A 18 0.63 -8.91 11.82
CA ASP A 18 0.56 -9.61 13.10
C ASP A 18 0.66 -11.13 12.94
N CYS A 19 0.18 -11.66 11.82
CA CYS A 19 0.32 -13.06 11.42
C CYS A 19 1.69 -13.41 10.80
N GLY A 20 2.61 -12.45 10.70
CA GLY A 20 3.97 -12.66 10.20
C GLY A 20 4.16 -12.42 8.71
N ALA A 21 3.29 -11.62 8.06
CA ALA A 21 3.54 -11.19 6.68
C ALA A 21 4.75 -10.26 6.61
N ASP A 22 5.73 -10.61 5.79
CA ASP A 22 6.93 -9.81 5.51
C ASP A 22 6.72 -8.83 4.34
N ALA A 23 5.65 -9.02 3.56
CA ALA A 23 5.23 -8.11 2.51
C ALA A 23 3.71 -8.07 2.36
N LEU A 24 3.14 -6.94 2.01
CA LEU A 24 1.70 -6.79 1.72
C LEU A 24 1.44 -5.78 0.62
N TYR A 25 0.35 -5.94 -0.13
CA TYR A 25 -0.09 -4.95 -1.11
C TYR A 25 -1.47 -4.38 -0.80
N ILE A 26 -1.64 -3.09 -1.01
CA ILE A 26 -2.87 -2.32 -0.73
C ILE A 26 -3.22 -1.42 -1.91
N ALA A 27 -4.50 -1.08 -2.09
CA ALA A 27 -4.95 -0.16 -3.13
C ALA A 27 -5.39 1.19 -2.52
N GLY A 28 -4.89 2.28 -3.09
CA GLY A 28 -5.28 3.65 -2.71
C GLY A 28 -6.54 4.12 -3.44
N SER A 29 -7.33 4.97 -2.77
CA SER A 29 -8.60 5.53 -3.28
C SER A 29 -8.44 6.42 -4.52
N SER A 30 -7.26 7.00 -4.72
CA SER A 30 -6.98 7.96 -5.80
C SER A 30 -6.48 7.32 -7.10
N PHE A 31 -6.06 6.05 -7.07
CA PHE A 31 -5.32 5.42 -8.18
C PHE A 31 -6.01 4.15 -8.73
N GLY A 32 -7.24 3.88 -8.31
CA GLY A 32 -8.09 2.81 -8.86
C GLY A 32 -8.97 3.29 -10.01
N ALA A 33 -9.30 2.39 -10.96
CA ALA A 33 -10.19 2.66 -12.09
C ALA A 33 -11.63 3.09 -11.69
N ARG A 34 -11.97 3.03 -10.39
CA ARG A 34 -13.19 3.58 -9.80
C ARG A 34 -12.79 4.68 -8.83
N TYR A 35 -12.83 5.92 -9.29
CA TYR A 35 -12.61 7.11 -8.48
C TYR A 35 -13.47 7.03 -7.20
N GLY A 36 -12.84 7.02 -6.03
CA GLY A 36 -13.55 7.00 -4.73
C GLY A 36 -13.72 5.63 -4.06
N VAL A 37 -13.14 4.54 -4.58
CA VAL A 37 -13.14 3.21 -3.93
C VAL A 37 -11.69 2.80 -3.64
N GLY A 38 -11.28 2.82 -2.36
CA GLY A 38 -9.95 2.41 -1.91
C GLY A 38 -9.55 3.03 -0.57
N ASN A 39 -8.33 2.78 -0.11
CA ASN A 39 -7.82 3.31 1.16
C ASN A 39 -7.37 4.76 1.03
N SER A 40 -7.63 5.57 2.05
CA SER A 40 -7.12 6.94 2.09
C SER A 40 -5.60 6.94 2.18
N LEU A 41 -4.96 8.02 1.71
CA LEU A 41 -3.50 8.17 1.86
C LEU A 41 -3.08 8.15 3.34
N GLY A 42 -3.91 8.69 4.25
CA GLY A 42 -3.65 8.66 5.69
C GLY A 42 -3.72 7.25 6.28
N ASP A 43 -4.60 6.39 5.77
CA ASP A 43 -4.65 4.98 6.18
C ASP A 43 -3.44 4.20 5.68
N ILE A 44 -3.00 4.46 4.45
CA ILE A 44 -1.80 3.86 3.88
C ILE A 44 -0.56 4.32 4.64
N ASP A 45 -0.43 5.60 4.95
CA ASP A 45 0.68 6.13 5.76
C ASP A 45 0.71 5.48 7.16
N SER A 46 -0.46 5.38 7.81
CA SER A 46 -0.57 4.69 9.10
C SER A 46 -0.16 3.21 9.01
N LEU A 47 -0.54 2.53 7.93
CA LEU A 47 -0.17 1.14 7.68
C LEU A 47 1.34 0.98 7.43
N CYS A 48 1.95 1.87 6.63
CA CYS A 48 3.40 1.87 6.42
C CYS A 48 4.15 2.09 7.73
N ASN A 49 3.73 3.06 8.54
CA ASN A 49 4.30 3.32 9.85
C ASN A 49 4.16 2.13 10.80
N TYR A 50 3.09 1.34 10.67
CA TYR A 50 2.95 0.08 11.41
C TYR A 50 3.90 -0.99 10.87
N ALA A 51 3.87 -1.25 9.56
CA ALA A 51 4.67 -2.27 8.88
C ALA A 51 6.19 -2.10 9.11
N HIS A 52 6.70 -0.87 9.08
CA HIS A 52 8.12 -0.58 9.32
C HIS A 52 8.60 -1.03 10.70
N LYS A 53 7.72 -1.10 11.71
CA LYS A 53 8.08 -1.61 13.05
C LYS A 53 8.38 -3.11 13.06
N PHE A 54 7.84 -3.84 12.09
CA PHE A 54 7.98 -5.29 11.94
C PHE A 54 8.91 -5.69 10.79
N GLY A 55 9.47 -4.71 10.06
CA GLY A 55 10.27 -4.96 8.87
C GLY A 55 9.47 -5.41 7.65
N SER A 56 8.14 -5.29 7.70
CA SER A 56 7.26 -5.67 6.59
C SER A 56 7.22 -4.58 5.53
N LYS A 57 7.22 -4.98 4.25
CA LYS A 57 7.13 -4.05 3.10
C LYS A 57 5.67 -3.82 2.68
N VAL A 58 5.32 -2.59 2.35
CA VAL A 58 3.98 -2.23 1.85
C VAL A 58 4.08 -1.79 0.39
N TYR A 59 3.34 -2.48 -0.48
CA TYR A 59 3.28 -2.21 -1.91
C TYR A 59 1.94 -1.55 -2.26
N LEU A 60 2.00 -0.39 -2.91
CA LEU A 60 0.78 0.25 -3.41
C LEU A 60 0.46 -0.28 -4.81
N THR A 61 -0.73 -0.85 -4.96
CA THR A 61 -1.27 -1.22 -6.27
C THR A 61 -1.89 0.00 -6.92
N LEU A 62 -1.47 0.26 -8.16
CA LEU A 62 -1.90 1.38 -8.96
C LEU A 62 -2.55 0.80 -10.22
N ASN A 63 -3.87 0.88 -10.30
CA ASN A 63 -4.65 0.38 -11.45
C ASN A 63 -4.85 1.47 -12.52
N THR A 64 -4.14 2.59 -12.40
CA THR A 64 -4.22 3.74 -13.32
C THR A 64 -2.81 4.13 -13.74
N ILE A 65 -2.67 4.62 -14.97
CA ILE A 65 -1.44 5.22 -15.46
C ILE A 65 -1.08 6.38 -14.51
N ILE A 66 0.10 6.31 -13.90
CA ILE A 66 0.63 7.40 -13.08
C ILE A 66 1.12 8.48 -14.04
N PHE A 67 0.61 9.70 -13.89
CA PHE A 67 1.16 10.85 -14.59
C PHE A 67 2.28 11.47 -13.74
N ASP A 68 3.32 12.02 -14.38
CA ASP A 68 4.50 12.58 -13.70
C ASP A 68 4.14 13.64 -12.64
N ASN A 69 3.01 14.33 -12.79
CA ASN A 69 2.52 15.32 -11.84
C ASN A 69 1.94 14.74 -10.54
N GLU A 70 1.70 13.42 -10.47
CA GLU A 70 1.20 12.74 -9.27
C GLU A 70 2.33 12.21 -8.38
N LEU A 71 3.54 12.05 -8.93
CA LEU A 71 4.73 11.58 -8.21
C LEU A 71 5.25 12.61 -7.18
N GLY A 72 4.85 13.89 -7.29
CA GLY A 72 5.27 14.97 -6.39
C GLY A 72 4.58 15.02 -5.02
N LYS A 73 3.60 14.14 -4.74
CA LYS A 73 2.79 14.19 -3.51
C LYS A 73 3.32 13.38 -2.32
N GLY A 74 4.60 12.99 -2.32
CA GLY A 74 5.24 12.28 -1.20
C GLY A 74 5.24 10.75 -1.33
N LEU A 75 4.95 10.21 -2.50
CA LEU A 75 5.19 8.79 -2.81
C LEU A 75 6.58 8.65 -3.44
N THR A 76 7.55 8.15 -2.66
CA THR A 76 8.74 7.51 -3.23
C THR A 76 8.37 6.07 -3.60
N ALA A 77 8.00 5.85 -4.86
CA ALA A 77 7.72 4.52 -5.39
C ALA A 77 8.98 3.95 -6.06
N GLU A 78 9.49 2.83 -5.56
CA GLU A 78 10.38 1.98 -6.34
C GLU A 78 9.51 1.07 -7.21
N THR A 79 9.53 1.29 -8.52
CA THR A 79 8.85 0.42 -9.48
C THR A 79 9.52 -0.94 -9.44
N VAL A 80 8.86 -1.92 -8.83
CA VAL A 80 9.22 -3.33 -8.98
C VAL A 80 8.83 -3.73 -10.39
N LYS A 81 9.82 -3.79 -11.30
CA LYS A 81 9.67 -4.36 -12.64
C LYS A 81 9.44 -5.87 -12.57
#